data_AF-A0A162T3W3-F1
#
_entry.id   AF-A0A162T3W3-F1
#
_cell.length_a   1.000
_cell.length_b   1.000
_cell.length_c   1.000
_cell.angle_alpha   90.00
_cell.angle_beta   90.00
_cell.angle_gamma   90.00
#
_symmetry.space_group_name_H-M   'P 1'
#
loop_
_entity.id
_entity.type
_entity.pdbx_description
1 polymer ?
#
loop_
_entity_poly.entity_id
_entity_poly.type
_entity_poly.pdbx_seq_one_letter_code
_entity_poly.pdbx_strand_id
1 'polypeptide(L)'
;MNPAATQLASSTEVPAHFQRFLAFDYGLKRTGVASGNRLSRSASPQSTIAAPGSEARLAQIALRLKEWEPDALVVGVPYHPDGAAHENTARALKFARQLRGRFGLKVFEVDERYSTTEAHALGAKDADAASACIILEQFLRSLP
;
A
#
# COMPACT_ATOMS: atom_id res chain seq x y z
N MET A 1 -30.45 -22.38 22.25
CA MET A 1 -31.19 -21.71 21.16
C MET A 1 -30.55 -20.36 20.92
N ASN A 2 -29.73 -20.28 19.86
CA ASN A 2 -29.43 -19.18 18.91
C ASN A 2 -29.26 -17.71 19.36
N PRO A 3 -28.64 -16.85 18.52
CA PRO A 3 -27.50 -17.04 17.60
C PRO A 3 -26.56 -15.79 17.48
N ALA A 4 -25.53 -15.88 16.63
CA ALA A 4 -24.92 -14.77 15.85
C ALA A 4 -24.18 -13.66 16.63
N ALA A 5 -23.12 -13.00 16.16
CA ALA A 5 -22.19 -13.05 15.04
C ALA A 5 -21.07 -12.08 15.50
N THR A 6 -19.78 -12.25 15.22
CA THR A 6 -19.16 -11.92 13.94
C THR A 6 -17.65 -11.94 14.21
N GLN A 7 -16.97 -13.02 13.84
CA GLN A 7 -15.52 -13.02 13.70
C GLN A 7 -15.20 -12.29 12.38
N LEU A 8 -15.02 -10.97 12.42
CA LEU A 8 -14.53 -10.19 11.28
C LEU A 8 -13.28 -9.41 11.70
N ALA A 9 -12.16 -10.10 11.67
CA ALA A 9 -10.89 -9.50 11.28
C ALA A 9 -10.07 -10.63 10.68
N SER A 10 -10.04 -10.69 9.36
CA SER A 10 -9.14 -11.54 8.60
C SER A 10 -7.71 -11.12 8.92
N SER A 11 -7.14 -11.62 10.01
CA SER A 11 -5.74 -11.49 10.35
C SER A 11 -4.96 -12.14 9.22
N THR A 12 -4.54 -11.30 8.27
CA THR A 12 -3.71 -11.73 7.18
C THR A 12 -2.35 -12.06 7.80
N GLU A 13 -2.11 -13.32 8.10
CA GLU A 13 -0.89 -13.77 8.75
C GLU A 13 0.28 -13.57 7.77
N VAL A 14 1.04 -12.51 7.99
CA VAL A 14 2.21 -12.18 7.17
C VAL A 14 3.33 -13.13 7.58
N PRO A 15 3.83 -13.99 6.67
CA PRO A 15 4.85 -14.97 7.02
C PRO A 15 6.05 -14.34 7.73
N ALA A 16 6.52 -14.96 8.80
CA ALA A 16 7.63 -14.44 9.62
C ALA A 16 8.94 -14.22 8.82
N HIS A 17 9.10 -14.93 7.71
CA HIS A 17 10.26 -14.78 6.82
C HIS A 17 10.16 -13.58 5.86
N PHE A 18 9.02 -12.91 5.75
CA PHE A 18 8.91 -11.66 4.98
C PHE A 18 9.50 -10.51 5.79
N GLN A 19 10.61 -9.97 5.29
CA GLN A 19 11.39 -8.93 5.95
C GLN A 19 11.33 -7.61 5.20
N ARG A 20 11.34 -7.63 3.86
CA ARG A 20 11.37 -6.43 3.01
C ARG A 20 10.04 -6.20 2.34
N PHE A 21 9.57 -4.97 2.40
CA PHE A 21 8.28 -4.57 1.83
C PHE A 21 8.43 -3.32 0.99
N LEU A 22 7.67 -3.27 -0.12
CA LEU A 22 7.43 -2.05 -0.87
C LEU A 22 5.96 -1.68 -0.76
N ALA A 23 5.67 -0.46 -0.33
CA ALA A 23 4.32 0.09 -0.29
C ALA A 23 4.06 1.02 -1.46
N PHE A 24 2.80 1.01 -1.91
CA PHE A 24 2.29 1.89 -2.94
C PHE A 24 1.02 2.59 -2.46
N ASP A 25 1.03 3.92 -2.53
CA ASP A 25 -0.16 4.75 -2.42
C ASP A 25 -0.68 5.01 -3.85
N TYR A 26 -1.87 4.49 -4.16
CA TYR A 26 -2.43 4.59 -5.50
C TYR A 26 -3.19 5.91 -5.68
N GLY A 27 -2.54 6.87 -6.34
CA GLY A 27 -3.20 8.03 -6.93
C GLY A 27 -3.45 7.89 -8.43
N LEU A 28 -4.44 8.62 -8.95
CA LEU A 28 -4.79 8.60 -10.38
C LEU A 28 -3.64 9.07 -11.28
N LYS A 29 -2.96 10.14 -10.85
CA LYS A 29 -1.86 10.77 -11.61
C LYS A 29 -0.47 10.33 -11.12
N ARG A 30 -0.35 10.04 -9.84
CA ARG A 30 0.92 9.79 -9.14
C ARG A 30 0.75 8.58 -8.23
N THR A 31 1.80 7.80 -8.05
CA THR A 31 1.80 6.66 -7.15
C THR A 31 2.96 6.82 -6.19
N GLY A 32 2.63 7.09 -4.93
CA GLY A 32 3.60 7.16 -3.86
C GLY A 32 4.27 5.81 -3.68
N VAL A 33 5.55 5.82 -3.35
CA VAL A 33 6.32 4.59 -3.12
C VAL A 33 7.08 4.73 -1.81
N ALA A 34 7.09 3.67 -1.00
CA ALA A 34 7.94 3.59 0.17
C ALA A 34 8.55 2.20 0.30
N SER A 35 9.77 2.13 0.81
CA SER A 35 10.43 0.86 1.18
C SER A 35 10.53 0.77 2.68
N GLY A 36 10.45 -0.45 3.22
CA GLY A 36 10.47 -0.67 4.66
C GLY A 36 10.83 -2.09 5.01
N ASN A 37 11.16 -2.29 6.28
CA ASN A 37 11.56 -3.60 6.78
C ASN A 37 10.88 -3.93 8.12
N ARG A 38 10.51 -5.20 8.29
CA ARG A 38 9.88 -5.73 9.50
C ARG A 38 10.72 -5.53 10.76
N LEU A 39 12.04 -5.66 10.69
CA LEU A 39 12.94 -5.54 11.83
C LEU A 39 12.95 -4.13 12.42
N SER A 40 13.06 -3.10 11.58
CA SER A 40 13.07 -1.71 12.03
C SER A 40 11.68 -1.15 12.30
N ARG A 41 10.63 -1.79 11.76
CA ARG A 41 9.24 -1.30 11.75
C ARG A 41 9.12 0.14 11.24
N SER A 42 10.03 0.52 10.34
CA SER A 42 10.12 1.84 9.76
C SER A 42 10.01 1.76 8.24
N ALA A 43 9.59 2.86 7.63
CA ALA A 43 9.58 3.01 6.19
C ALA A 43 10.36 4.27 5.78
N SER A 44 10.82 4.27 4.54
CA SER A 44 11.51 5.39 3.92
C SER A 44 10.81 5.75 2.61
N PRO A 45 10.46 7.03 2.40
CA PRO A 45 9.84 7.47 1.17
C PRO A 45 10.80 7.25 -0.01
N GLN A 46 10.24 6.80 -1.13
CA GLN A 46 10.94 6.62 -2.39
C GLN A 46 10.38 7.58 -3.44
N SER A 47 11.12 7.80 -4.52
CA SER A 47 10.69 8.70 -5.59
C SER A 47 9.34 8.26 -6.15
N THR A 48 8.35 9.16 -6.11
CA THR A 48 6.99 8.91 -6.62
C THR A 48 7.00 8.56 -8.09
N ILE A 49 6.14 7.62 -8.47
CA ILE A 49 5.96 7.22 -9.86
C ILE A 49 4.88 8.12 -10.48
N ALA A 50 5.31 9.03 -11.35
CA ALA A 50 4.42 9.79 -12.22
C ALA A 50 4.47 9.17 -13.63
N ALA A 51 3.44 8.40 -13.98
CA ALA A 51 3.39 7.70 -15.26
C ALA A 51 2.00 7.84 -15.91
N PRO A 52 1.92 8.13 -17.22
CA PRO A 52 0.65 8.20 -17.93
C PRO A 52 0.12 6.77 -18.17
N GLY A 53 -0.90 6.37 -17.42
CA GLY A 53 -1.61 5.10 -17.61
C GLY A 53 -1.03 3.90 -16.84
N SER A 54 -1.73 2.76 -16.90
CA SER A 54 -1.41 1.58 -16.10
C SER A 54 -0.11 0.90 -16.52
N GLU A 55 0.14 0.73 -17.81
CA GLU A 55 1.31 -0.02 -18.31
C GLU A 55 2.64 0.68 -18.00
N ALA A 56 2.72 2.00 -18.24
CA ALA A 56 3.92 2.78 -17.91
C ALA A 56 4.19 2.77 -16.40
N ARG A 57 3.13 2.84 -15.57
CA ARG A 57 3.24 2.71 -14.11
C ARG A 57 3.78 1.34 -13.72
N LEU A 58 3.23 0.25 -14.26
CA LEU A 58 3.69 -1.11 -13.98
C LEU A 58 5.16 -1.33 -14.40
N ALA A 59 5.59 -0.74 -15.52
CA ALA A 59 6.98 -0.80 -15.94
C ALA A 59 7.93 -0.12 -14.93
N GLN A 60 7.55 1.07 -14.42
CA GLN A 60 8.33 1.75 -13.38
C GLN A 60 8.34 0.97 -12.06
N ILE A 61 7.23 0.33 -11.69
CA ILE A 61 7.18 -0.55 -10.53
C ILE A 61 8.11 -1.74 -10.71
N ALA A 62 8.16 -2.37 -11.88
CA ALA A 62 9.07 -3.48 -12.17
C ALA A 62 10.54 -3.10 -11.92
N LEU A 63 10.93 -1.86 -12.24
CA LEU A 63 12.28 -1.35 -11.93
C LEU A 63 12.52 -1.27 -10.43
N ARG A 64 11.54 -0.76 -9.65
CA ARG A 64 11.64 -0.70 -8.18
C ARG A 64 11.65 -2.09 -7.55
N LEU A 65 10.90 -3.04 -8.08
CA LEU A 65 10.92 -4.42 -7.59
C LEU A 65 12.29 -5.06 -7.82
N LYS A 66 12.94 -4.77 -8.96
CA LYS A 66 14.29 -5.26 -9.25
C LYS A 66 15.35 -4.61 -8.35
N GLU A 67 15.17 -3.34 -8.01
CA GLU A 67 16.09 -2.59 -7.15
C GLU A 67 16.00 -3.00 -5.68
N TRP A 68 14.78 -3.16 -5.15
CA TRP A 68 14.54 -3.38 -3.73
C TRP A 68 14.33 -4.85 -3.35
N GLU A 69 13.96 -5.69 -4.33
CA GLU A 69 13.65 -7.12 -4.17
C GLU A 69 12.77 -7.42 -2.94
N PRO A 70 11.57 -6.81 -2.84
CA PRO A 70 10.72 -7.02 -1.67
C PRO A 70 10.17 -8.45 -1.62
N ASP A 71 9.93 -8.96 -0.41
CA ASP A 71 9.28 -10.26 -0.20
C ASP A 71 7.77 -10.14 -0.46
N ALA A 72 7.20 -8.97 -0.17
CA ALA A 72 5.80 -8.66 -0.42
C ALA A 72 5.57 -7.17 -0.67
N LEU A 73 4.42 -6.88 -1.27
CA LEU A 73 3.98 -5.52 -1.54
C LEU A 73 2.84 -5.14 -0.61
N VAL A 74 2.72 -3.83 -0.35
CA VAL A 74 1.62 -3.24 0.40
C VAL A 74 0.95 -2.20 -0.50
N VAL A 75 -0.37 -2.20 -0.56
CA VAL A 75 -1.14 -1.22 -1.32
C VAL A 75 -2.14 -0.58 -0.38
N GLY A 76 -2.08 0.73 -0.26
CA GLY A 76 -3.10 1.48 0.43
C GLY A 76 -4.39 1.53 -0.40
N VAL A 77 -5.51 1.34 0.28
CA VAL A 77 -6.85 1.33 -0.29
C VAL A 77 -7.70 2.36 0.48
N PRO A 78 -8.16 3.42 -0.19
CA PRO A 78 -9.02 4.40 0.45
C PRO A 78 -10.40 3.80 0.69
N TYR A 79 -10.92 3.90 1.91
CA TYR A 79 -12.28 3.55 2.27
C TYR A 79 -12.99 4.79 2.83
N HIS A 80 -13.96 5.34 2.08
CA HIS A 80 -14.87 6.38 2.61
C HIS A 80 -16.33 5.92 2.58
N PRO A 81 -17.16 6.36 3.55
CA PRO A 81 -18.58 6.01 3.62
C PRO A 81 -19.48 6.71 2.60
N ASP A 82 -19.02 7.75 1.89
CA ASP A 82 -19.91 8.72 1.22
C ASP A 82 -19.98 8.59 -0.33
N GLY A 83 -19.59 7.44 -0.89
CA GLY A 83 -19.85 7.08 -2.31
C GLY A 83 -18.74 7.41 -3.33
N ALA A 84 -18.05 8.55 -3.24
CA ALA A 84 -16.92 8.86 -4.14
C ALA A 84 -15.70 7.93 -3.94
N ALA A 85 -15.57 7.34 -2.74
CA ALA A 85 -14.56 6.33 -2.45
C ALA A 85 -14.66 5.12 -3.36
N HIS A 86 -15.87 4.65 -3.69
CA HIS A 86 -16.04 3.35 -4.30
C HIS A 86 -15.30 3.21 -5.64
N GLU A 87 -15.18 4.28 -6.42
CA GLU A 87 -14.39 4.25 -7.66
C GLU A 87 -12.88 4.18 -7.40
N ASN A 88 -12.36 4.98 -6.47
CA ASN A 88 -10.94 4.99 -6.13
C ASN A 88 -10.53 3.69 -5.43
N THR A 89 -11.35 3.18 -4.51
CA THR A 89 -11.23 1.85 -3.90
C THR A 89 -11.16 0.78 -5.00
N ALA A 90 -12.11 0.78 -5.95
CA ALA A 90 -12.14 -0.20 -7.03
C ALA A 90 -10.87 -0.13 -7.91
N ARG A 91 -10.35 1.07 -8.18
CA ARG A 91 -9.11 1.28 -8.93
C ARG A 91 -7.87 0.82 -8.15
N ALA A 92 -7.76 1.13 -6.87
CA ALA A 92 -6.66 0.67 -6.00
C ALA A 92 -6.67 -0.86 -5.87
N LEU A 93 -7.85 -1.47 -5.67
CA LEU A 93 -8.01 -2.93 -5.65
C LEU A 93 -7.66 -3.56 -7.01
N LYS A 94 -8.04 -2.94 -8.12
CA LYS A 94 -7.65 -3.39 -9.47
C LYS A 94 -6.13 -3.32 -9.64
N PHE A 95 -5.50 -2.25 -9.17
CA PHE A 95 -4.06 -2.10 -9.18
C PHE A 95 -3.36 -3.18 -8.33
N ALA A 96 -3.83 -3.45 -7.11
CA ALA A 96 -3.32 -4.54 -6.28
C ALA A 96 -3.42 -5.91 -6.98
N ARG A 97 -4.54 -6.20 -7.66
CA ARG A 97 -4.70 -7.42 -8.48
C ARG A 97 -3.72 -7.47 -9.65
N GLN A 98 -3.48 -6.35 -10.34
CA GLN A 98 -2.49 -6.27 -11.41
C GLN A 98 -1.08 -6.55 -10.89
N LEU A 99 -0.71 -6.01 -9.73
CA LEU A 99 0.58 -6.29 -9.10
C LEU A 99 0.74 -7.78 -8.78
N ARG A 100 -0.26 -8.40 -8.14
CA ARG A 100 -0.27 -9.84 -7.85
C ARG A 100 -0.08 -10.66 -9.13
N GLY A 101 -0.88 -10.39 -10.15
CA GLY A 101 -0.87 -11.16 -11.40
C GLY A 101 0.38 -10.96 -12.24
N ARG A 102 0.95 -9.75 -12.26
CA ARG A 102 2.10 -9.41 -13.11
C ARG A 102 3.43 -9.85 -12.52
N PHE A 103 3.59 -9.75 -11.21
CA PHE A 103 4.87 -9.94 -10.53
C PHE A 103 4.91 -11.19 -9.66
N GLY A 104 3.77 -11.87 -9.43
CA GLY A 104 3.72 -13.09 -8.62
C GLY A 104 3.99 -12.87 -7.13
N LEU A 105 4.12 -11.61 -6.69
CA LEU A 105 4.36 -11.26 -5.30
C LEU A 105 3.05 -11.22 -4.51
N LYS A 106 3.13 -11.56 -3.22
CA LYS A 106 2.04 -11.33 -2.28
C LYS A 106 1.83 -9.82 -2.16
N VAL A 107 0.58 -9.39 -2.28
CA VAL A 107 0.19 -8.00 -2.07
C VAL A 107 -0.76 -7.95 -0.90
N PHE A 108 -0.46 -7.12 0.10
CA PHE A 108 -1.31 -6.83 1.25
C PHE A 108 -2.03 -5.51 1.02
N GLU A 109 -3.30 -5.45 1.38
CA GLU A 109 -4.13 -4.25 1.24
C GLU A 109 -4.28 -3.62 2.62
N VAL A 110 -4.00 -2.32 2.73
CA VAL A 110 -4.08 -1.56 3.98
C VAL A 110 -5.12 -0.48 3.83
N ASP A 111 -5.96 -0.35 4.84
CA ASP A 111 -7.04 0.62 4.87
C ASP A 111 -6.53 2.02 5.23
N GLU A 112 -6.66 2.98 4.31
CA GLU A 112 -6.10 4.34 4.44
C GLU A 112 -6.95 5.31 5.27
N ARG A 113 -8.01 4.83 5.96
CA ARG A 113 -9.01 5.65 6.70
C ARG A 113 -8.47 6.75 7.63
N TYR A 114 -7.18 6.78 7.96
CA TYR A 114 -6.56 7.76 8.86
C TYR A 114 -5.41 8.60 8.25
N SER A 115 -4.97 8.32 7.02
CA SER A 115 -3.71 8.88 6.49
C SER A 115 -3.83 10.28 5.88
N THR A 116 -5.01 10.65 5.38
CA THR A 116 -5.17 11.88 4.58
C THR A 116 -4.99 13.15 5.40
N THR A 117 -5.28 13.13 6.70
CA THR A 117 -5.13 14.30 7.59
C THR A 117 -3.70 14.47 8.10
N GLU A 118 -2.96 13.38 8.32
CA GLU A 118 -1.57 13.45 8.81
C GLU A 118 -0.55 13.79 7.71
N ALA A 119 -0.72 13.27 6.49
CA ALA A 119 0.23 13.50 5.39
C ALA A 119 0.33 14.98 4.96
N HIS A 120 -0.79 15.72 5.01
CA HIS A 120 -0.82 17.15 4.69
C HIS A 120 -0.19 18.04 5.78
N ALA A 121 -0.08 17.57 7.03
CA ALA A 121 0.43 18.37 8.15
C ALA A 121 1.97 18.46 8.20
N LEU A 122 2.68 17.57 7.50
CA LEU A 122 4.14 17.44 7.59
C LEU A 122 4.94 18.29 6.60
N GLY A 123 4.30 19.08 5.72
CA GLY A 123 5.00 19.95 4.77
C GLY A 123 5.95 19.19 3.82
N ALA A 124 5.67 17.89 3.59
CA ALA A 124 6.53 17.03 2.78
C ALA A 124 6.59 17.53 1.33
N LYS A 125 7.81 17.59 0.77
CA LYS A 125 8.03 17.96 -0.65
C LYS A 125 7.31 17.02 -1.62
N ASP A 126 7.04 15.79 -1.21
CA ASP A 126 6.29 14.79 -1.97
C ASP A 126 5.25 14.11 -1.07
N ALA A 127 4.03 14.64 -1.07
CA ALA A 127 2.94 14.16 -0.22
C ALA A 127 2.59 12.70 -0.51
N ASP A 128 2.66 12.26 -1.77
CA ASP A 128 2.31 10.88 -2.16
C ASP A 128 3.31 9.87 -1.55
N ALA A 129 4.61 10.16 -1.62
CA ALA A 129 5.64 9.30 -1.02
C ALA A 129 5.54 9.27 0.51
N ALA A 130 5.14 10.38 1.14
CA ALA A 130 4.89 10.43 2.58
C ALA A 130 3.69 9.55 2.97
N SER A 131 2.59 9.60 2.22
CA SER A 131 1.44 8.72 2.43
C SER A 131 1.83 7.24 2.34
N ALA A 132 2.58 6.84 1.30
CA ALA A 132 3.08 5.47 1.15
C ALA A 132 3.94 5.02 2.35
N CYS A 133 4.73 5.94 2.92
CA CYS A 133 5.54 5.70 4.11
C CYS A 133 4.66 5.42 5.33
N ILE A 134 3.66 6.27 5.59
CA ILE A 134 2.71 6.12 6.70
C ILE A 134 1.96 4.79 6.59
N ILE A 135 1.45 4.46 5.41
CA ILE A 135 0.77 3.19 5.12
C ILE A 135 1.67 2.00 5.47
N LEU A 136 2.94 2.05 5.05
CA LEU A 136 3.87 0.97 5.31
C LEU A 136 4.22 0.85 6.80
N GLU A 137 4.45 1.96 7.49
CA GLU A 137 4.75 1.92 8.92
C GLU A 137 3.57 1.38 9.73
N GLN A 138 2.35 1.80 9.42
CA GLN A 138 1.14 1.28 10.06
C GLN A 138 1.04 -0.24 9.86
N PHE A 139 1.28 -0.72 8.63
CA PHE A 139 1.32 -2.14 8.33
C PHE A 139 2.39 -2.87 9.14
N LEU A 140 3.64 -2.38 9.13
CA LEU A 140 4.76 -3.01 9.82
C LEU A 140 4.56 -3.04 11.35
N ARG A 141 3.97 -1.99 11.92
CA ARG A 141 3.65 -1.91 13.36
C ARG A 141 2.51 -2.85 13.75
N SER A 142 1.61 -3.17 12.82
CA SER A 142 0.53 -4.14 13.04
C SER A 142 1.01 -5.60 13.02
N LEU A 143 2.22 -5.86 12.51
CA LEU A 143 2.80 -7.20 12.51
C LEU A 143 3.17 -7.63 13.93
N PRO A 144 2.97 -8.93 14.28
CA PRO A 144 3.42 -9.48 15.54
C PRO A 144 4.94 -9.39 15.66
#